data_AF-A0A3N9UL71-F1
#
_entry.id   AF-A0A3N9UL71-F1
#
_cell.length_a   1.000
_cell.length_b   1.000
_cell.length_c   1.000
_cell.angle_alpha   90.00
_cell.angle_beta   90.00
_cell.angle_gamma   90.00
#
_symmetry.space_group_name_H-M   'P 1'
#
loop_
_entity.id
_entity.type
_entity.pdbx_description
1 polymer ?
#
loop_
_entity_poly.entity_id
_entity_poly.type
_entity_poly.pdbx_seq_one_letter_code
_entity_poly.pdbx_strand_id
1 'polypeptide(L)'
;MVELTAAHWVYLLGIIAVLVTMAFRRETPLVCIVIAFVLALVVKGNVVSAVQAVFSSIEVAFKELLGIVLIISLIVAMAKMLEETGIAETIFRPIRRMLRSPGIAFWVMGTVVMVAAWLVWPSPAIALIGALLLPAAIEAGLPPMGAAMAISMFGYGCALTTDFIIQGAPSISAKAAGIGVSDVISASIPLMLVWAAIALPLAYM
;
A
#
# COMPACT_ATOMS: atom_id res chain seq x y z
N MET A 1 -18.05 -18.51 24.17
CA MET A 1 -17.55 -19.12 22.92
C MET A 1 -18.12 -18.29 21.78
N VAL A 2 -17.32 -17.97 20.76
CA VAL A 2 -17.83 -17.26 19.57
C VAL A 2 -18.60 -18.26 18.72
N GLU A 3 -19.92 -18.14 18.66
CA GLU A 3 -20.74 -18.99 17.78
C GLU A 3 -20.69 -18.46 16.34
N LEU A 4 -20.24 -19.31 15.42
CA LEU A 4 -20.18 -18.99 13.99
C LEU A 4 -21.60 -18.98 13.40
N THR A 5 -22.14 -17.77 13.19
CA THR A 5 -23.41 -17.57 12.50
C THR A 5 -23.28 -17.68 10.97
N ALA A 6 -24.41 -17.80 10.27
CA ALA A 6 -24.44 -17.79 8.81
C ALA A 6 -23.76 -16.56 8.18
N ALA A 7 -23.81 -15.40 8.84
CA ALA A 7 -23.16 -14.18 8.39
C ALA A 7 -21.62 -14.33 8.32
N HIS A 8 -21.02 -15.06 9.26
CA HIS A 8 -19.57 -15.31 9.26
C HIS A 8 -19.13 -16.14 8.05
N TRP A 9 -19.92 -17.16 7.69
CA TRP A 9 -19.65 -17.99 6.51
C TRP A 9 -19.79 -17.22 5.21
N VAL A 10 -20.83 -16.39 5.10
CA VAL A 10 -21.03 -15.50 3.94
C VAL A 10 -19.86 -14.52 3.81
N TYR A 11 -19.41 -13.93 4.92
CA TYR A 11 -18.26 -13.04 4.94
C TYR A 11 -16.96 -13.76 4.51
N LEU A 12 -16.72 -14.97 5.04
CA LEU A 12 -15.55 -15.78 4.67
C LEU A 12 -15.54 -16.14 3.18
N LEU A 13 -16.67 -16.62 2.63
CA LEU A 13 -16.81 -16.90 1.21
C LEU A 13 -16.60 -15.63 0.38
N GLY A 14 -17.06 -14.49 0.90
CA GLY A 14 -16.82 -13.19 0.32
C GLY A 14 -15.33 -12.84 0.20
N ILE A 15 -14.57 -13.02 1.28
CA ILE A 15 -13.10 -12.82 1.27
C ILE A 15 -12.46 -13.71 0.21
N ILE A 16 -12.81 -15.00 0.16
CA ILE A 16 -12.26 -15.93 -0.83
C ILE A 16 -12.58 -15.47 -2.25
N ALA A 17 -13.81 -15.04 -2.52
CA ALA A 17 -14.22 -14.54 -3.84
C ALA A 17 -13.45 -13.27 -4.25
N VAL A 18 -13.21 -12.34 -3.32
CA VAL A 18 -12.37 -11.16 -3.55
C VAL A 18 -10.94 -11.58 -3.90
N LEU A 19 -10.33 -12.48 -3.12
CA LEU A 19 -8.96 -12.94 -3.36
C LEU A 19 -8.82 -13.67 -4.72
N VAL A 20 -9.77 -14.54 -5.07
CA VAL A 20 -9.80 -15.24 -6.36
C VAL A 20 -9.93 -14.23 -7.52
N THR A 21 -10.78 -13.22 -7.37
CA THR A 21 -10.95 -12.16 -8.38
C THR A 21 -9.66 -11.34 -8.57
N MET A 22 -8.97 -11.01 -7.47
CA MET A 22 -7.66 -10.35 -7.52
C MET A 22 -6.60 -11.24 -8.19
N ALA A 23 -6.60 -12.54 -7.92
CA ALA A 23 -5.67 -13.48 -8.56
C ALA A 23 -5.87 -13.55 -10.07
N PHE A 24 -7.12 -13.42 -10.56
CA PHE A 24 -7.44 -13.29 -11.98
C PHE A 24 -7.20 -11.88 -12.54
N ARG A 25 -6.60 -10.96 -11.76
CA ARG A 25 -6.32 -9.56 -12.13
C ARG A 25 -7.57 -8.81 -12.61
N ARG A 26 -8.73 -9.12 -12.01
CA ARG A 26 -10.02 -8.46 -12.29
C ARG A 26 -10.35 -7.46 -11.19
N GLU A 27 -11.19 -6.49 -11.51
CA GLU A 27 -11.69 -5.52 -10.54
C GLU A 27 -12.63 -6.20 -9.53
N THR A 28 -12.43 -5.92 -8.24
CA THR A 28 -13.21 -6.46 -7.12
C THR A 28 -14.44 -5.65 -6.68
N PRO A 29 -14.67 -4.35 -7.03
CA PRO A 29 -15.79 -3.59 -6.48
C PRO A 29 -17.15 -4.25 -6.67
N LEU A 30 -17.42 -4.79 -7.86
CA LEU A 30 -18.68 -5.47 -8.15
C LEU A 30 -18.87 -6.71 -7.26
N VAL A 31 -17.80 -7.48 -7.04
CA VAL A 31 -17.81 -8.64 -6.14
C VAL A 31 -18.09 -8.19 -4.71
N CYS A 32 -17.43 -7.14 -4.22
CA CYS A 32 -17.66 -6.57 -2.90
C CYS A 32 -19.10 -6.08 -2.70
N ILE A 33 -19.69 -5.41 -3.71
CA ILE A 33 -21.09 -4.95 -3.68
C ILE A 33 -22.05 -6.13 -3.54
N VAL A 34 -21.86 -7.18 -4.34
CA VAL A 34 -22.70 -8.39 -4.29
C VAL A 34 -22.58 -9.08 -2.94
N ILE A 35 -21.37 -9.26 -2.42
CA ILE A 35 -21.14 -9.88 -1.10
C ILE A 35 -21.76 -9.03 0.01
N ALA A 36 -21.57 -7.71 -0.01
CA ALA A 36 -22.16 -6.81 0.97
C ALA A 36 -23.69 -6.87 0.95
N PHE A 37 -24.30 -6.98 -0.23
CA PHE A 37 -25.73 -7.19 -0.38
C PHE A 37 -26.19 -8.52 0.21
N VAL A 38 -25.54 -9.64 -0.14
CA VAL A 38 -25.89 -10.97 0.37
C VAL A 38 -25.71 -11.04 1.89
N LEU A 39 -24.61 -10.48 2.41
CA LEU A 39 -24.36 -10.40 3.84
C LEU A 39 -25.44 -9.58 4.56
N ALA A 40 -25.80 -8.42 4.01
CA ALA A 40 -26.85 -7.59 4.57
C ALA A 40 -28.24 -8.25 4.49
N LEU A 41 -28.51 -9.04 3.45
CA LEU A 41 -29.73 -9.84 3.32
C LEU A 41 -29.81 -10.90 4.43
N VAL A 42 -28.73 -11.62 4.69
CA VAL A 42 -28.67 -12.65 5.73
C VAL A 42 -28.80 -12.05 7.13
N VAL A 43 -28.27 -10.85 7.36
CA VAL A 43 -28.35 -10.18 8.66
C VAL A 43 -29.70 -9.49 8.89
N LYS A 44 -30.26 -8.82 7.88
CA LYS A 44 -31.49 -7.99 8.03
C LYS A 44 -32.78 -8.69 7.58
N GLY A 45 -32.70 -9.74 6.77
CA GLY A 45 -33.86 -10.50 6.28
C GLY A 45 -34.76 -9.80 5.25
N ASN A 46 -34.47 -8.54 4.88
CA ASN A 46 -35.27 -7.74 3.95
C ASN A 46 -34.41 -7.17 2.81
N VAL A 47 -34.85 -7.37 1.57
CA VAL A 47 -34.20 -6.89 0.35
C VAL A 47 -34.01 -5.38 0.37
N VAL A 48 -35.03 -4.60 0.75
CA VAL A 48 -34.96 -3.14 0.74
C VAL A 48 -33.88 -2.65 1.73
N SER A 49 -33.86 -3.23 2.93
CA SER A 49 -32.88 -2.90 3.97
C SER A 49 -31.46 -3.36 3.62
N ALA A 50 -31.33 -4.42 2.81
CA ALA A 50 -30.05 -4.91 2.30
C ALA A 50 -29.47 -3.96 1.24
N VAL A 51 -30.29 -3.49 0.29
CA VAL A 51 -29.86 -2.45 -0.67
C VAL A 51 -29.42 -1.19 0.07
N GLN A 52 -30.22 -0.71 1.03
CA GLN A 52 -29.83 0.45 1.85
C GLN A 52 -28.51 0.23 2.60
N ALA A 53 -28.27 -0.97 3.12
CA ALA A 53 -27.01 -1.29 3.80
C ALA A 53 -25.79 -1.16 2.90
N VAL A 54 -25.90 -1.54 1.62
CA VAL A 54 -24.81 -1.37 0.64
C VAL A 54 -24.47 0.11 0.48
N PHE A 55 -25.47 0.98 0.31
CA PHE A 55 -25.22 2.43 0.21
C PHE A 55 -24.62 3.00 1.50
N SER A 56 -25.18 2.65 2.67
CA SER A 56 -24.64 3.09 3.95
C SER A 56 -23.21 2.58 4.20
N SER A 57 -22.83 1.42 3.65
CA SER A 57 -21.46 0.89 3.77
C SER A 57 -20.43 1.80 3.08
N ILE A 58 -20.81 2.47 1.99
CA ILE A 58 -19.96 3.44 1.29
C ILE A 58 -19.75 4.67 2.16
N GLU A 59 -20.80 5.17 2.82
CA GLU A 59 -20.68 6.29 3.75
C GLU A 59 -19.76 5.97 4.94
N VAL A 60 -19.87 4.74 5.47
CA VAL A 60 -18.97 4.27 6.53
C VAL A 60 -17.54 4.21 6.02
N ALA A 61 -17.29 3.56 4.87
CA ALA A 61 -15.95 3.49 4.28
C ALA A 61 -15.35 4.88 4.01
N PHE A 62 -16.17 5.83 3.54
CA PHE A 62 -15.74 7.20 3.33
C PHE A 62 -15.33 7.88 4.64
N LYS A 63 -16.16 7.80 5.69
CA LYS A 63 -15.83 8.38 7.02
C LYS A 63 -14.56 7.78 7.61
N GLU A 64 -14.33 6.49 7.42
CA GLU A 64 -13.15 5.78 7.89
C GLU A 64 -11.87 6.21 7.17
N LEU A 65 -11.92 6.40 5.84
CA LEU A 65 -10.74 6.65 5.02
C LEU A 65 -10.48 8.13 4.71
N LEU A 66 -11.45 9.02 4.94
CA LEU A 66 -11.37 10.44 4.58
C LEU A 66 -10.11 11.11 5.14
N GLY A 67 -9.78 10.87 6.41
CA GLY A 67 -8.60 11.46 7.03
C GLY A 67 -7.30 11.08 6.30
N ILE A 68 -7.15 9.81 5.96
CA ILE A 68 -5.97 9.29 5.25
C ILE A 68 -5.91 9.86 3.83
N VAL A 69 -7.04 9.88 3.11
CA VAL A 69 -7.13 10.44 1.76
C VAL A 69 -6.76 11.92 1.75
N LEU A 70 -7.24 12.71 2.72
CA LEU A 70 -6.90 14.12 2.84
C LEU A 70 -5.39 14.32 3.04
N ILE A 71 -4.78 13.58 3.98
CA ILE A 71 -3.34 13.65 4.23
C ILE A 71 -2.54 13.29 2.96
N ILE A 72 -2.87 12.17 2.30
CA ILE A 72 -2.18 11.75 1.08
C ILE A 72 -2.37 12.78 -0.03
N SER A 73 -3.55 13.38 -0.18
CA SER A 73 -3.80 14.40 -1.21
C SER A 73 -2.93 15.64 -1.05
N LEU A 74 -2.71 16.09 0.20
CA LEU A 74 -1.81 17.20 0.52
C LEU A 74 -0.35 16.84 0.23
N ILE A 75 0.06 15.62 0.58
CA ILE A 75 1.40 15.10 0.31
C ILE A 75 1.65 14.98 -1.19
N VAL A 76 0.68 14.49 -1.97
CA VAL A 76 0.75 14.42 -3.44
C VAL A 76 0.90 15.83 -4.02
N ALA A 77 0.13 16.80 -3.55
CA ALA A 77 0.22 18.18 -4.00
C ALA A 77 1.61 18.78 -3.71
N MET A 78 2.15 18.55 -2.50
CA MET A 78 3.50 18.95 -2.13
C MET A 78 4.56 18.27 -3.01
N ALA A 79 4.45 16.96 -3.24
CA ALA A 79 5.37 16.21 -4.09
C ALA A 79 5.40 16.76 -5.52
N LYS A 80 4.22 17.06 -6.09
CA LYS A 80 4.12 17.71 -7.42
C LYS A 80 4.79 19.08 -7.44
N MET A 81 4.58 19.91 -6.41
CA MET A 81 5.25 21.21 -6.31
C MET A 81 6.77 21.08 -6.25
N LEU A 82 7.31 20.08 -5.54
CA LEU A 82 8.75 19.81 -5.50
C LEU A 82 9.32 19.38 -6.87
N GLU A 83 8.52 18.67 -7.67
CA GLU A 83 8.87 18.28 -9.03
C GLU A 83 8.87 19.50 -9.97
N GLU A 84 7.78 20.27 -10.00
CA GLU A 84 7.61 21.43 -10.87
C GLU A 84 8.64 22.55 -10.60
N THR A 85 9.08 22.69 -9.35
CA THR A 85 10.11 23.67 -8.96
C THR A 85 11.55 23.18 -9.20
N GLY A 86 11.76 21.93 -9.61
CA GLY A 86 13.09 21.33 -9.80
C GLY A 86 13.85 21.05 -8.48
N ILE A 87 13.20 21.23 -7.33
CA ILE A 87 13.79 20.95 -6.02
C ILE A 87 14.08 19.46 -5.88
N ALA A 88 13.15 18.61 -6.33
CA ALA A 88 13.33 17.16 -6.30
C ALA A 88 14.56 16.72 -7.10
N GLU A 89 14.75 17.25 -8.31
CA GLU A 89 15.94 16.96 -9.12
C GLU A 89 17.22 17.34 -8.36
N THR A 90 17.24 18.52 -7.74
CA THR A 90 18.39 19.01 -6.98
C THR A 90 18.72 18.12 -5.78
N ILE A 91 17.70 17.67 -5.02
CA ILE A 91 17.86 16.79 -3.86
C ILE A 91 18.43 15.43 -4.25
N PHE A 92 17.94 14.84 -5.34
CA PHE A 92 18.27 13.47 -5.71
C PHE A 92 19.41 13.35 -6.74
N ARG A 93 19.87 14.45 -7.34
CA ARG A 93 21.06 14.49 -8.21
C ARG A 93 22.31 13.78 -7.64
N PRO A 94 22.70 13.93 -6.36
CA PRO A 94 23.86 13.21 -5.83
C PRO A 94 23.66 11.69 -5.83
N ILE A 95 22.44 11.22 -5.55
CA ILE A 95 22.09 9.79 -5.57
C ILE A 95 22.28 9.20 -6.97
N ARG A 96 21.93 9.96 -8.01
CA ARG A 96 22.14 9.54 -9.41
C ARG A 96 23.60 9.17 -9.68
N ARG A 97 24.57 9.87 -9.09
CA ARG A 97 26.01 9.60 -9.28
C ARG A 97 26.52 8.35 -8.55
N MET A 98 25.75 7.85 -7.58
CA MET A 98 26.08 6.63 -6.83
C MET A 98 25.70 5.37 -7.61
N LEU A 99 24.76 5.46 -8.57
CA LEU A 99 24.29 4.35 -9.40
C LEU A 99 25.35 3.98 -10.46
N ARG A 100 26.36 3.20 -10.06
CA ARG A 100 27.49 2.83 -10.93
C ARG A 100 27.49 1.38 -11.42
N SER A 101 26.71 0.52 -10.77
CA SER A 101 26.60 -0.90 -11.12
C SER A 101 25.18 -1.40 -10.84
N PRO A 102 24.75 -2.52 -11.46
CA PRO A 102 23.40 -3.04 -11.28
C PRO A 102 23.06 -3.32 -9.82
N GLY A 103 24.00 -3.91 -9.07
CA GLY A 103 23.82 -4.20 -7.64
C GLY A 103 23.66 -2.95 -6.79
N ILE A 104 24.54 -1.96 -6.97
CA ILE A 104 24.42 -0.68 -6.25
C ILE A 104 23.12 0.01 -6.64
N ALA A 105 22.72 -0.08 -7.92
CA ALA A 105 21.49 0.52 -8.40
C ALA A 105 20.24 -0.05 -7.74
N PHE A 106 20.15 -1.38 -7.60
CA PHE A 106 19.04 -2.03 -6.90
C PHE A 106 18.91 -1.56 -5.45
N TRP A 107 19.99 -1.66 -4.67
CA TRP A 107 19.97 -1.39 -3.23
C TRP A 107 19.83 0.10 -2.90
N VAL A 108 20.58 0.98 -3.58
CA VAL A 108 20.55 2.42 -3.31
C VAL A 108 19.23 3.02 -3.73
N MET A 109 18.75 2.74 -4.95
CA MET A 109 17.46 3.25 -5.40
C MET A 109 16.32 2.74 -4.53
N GLY A 110 16.29 1.43 -4.24
CA GLY A 110 15.29 0.84 -3.35
C GLY A 110 15.28 1.53 -1.98
N THR A 111 16.44 1.67 -1.34
CA THR A 111 16.53 2.31 -0.02
C THR A 111 16.09 3.77 -0.05
N VAL A 112 16.47 4.53 -1.08
CA VAL A 112 16.06 5.94 -1.24
C VAL A 112 14.55 6.05 -1.43
N VAL A 113 13.96 5.17 -2.25
CA VAL A 113 12.50 5.08 -2.42
C VAL A 113 11.82 4.72 -1.10
N MET A 114 12.36 3.77 -0.32
CA MET A 114 11.80 3.39 0.98
C MET A 114 11.77 4.58 1.95
N VAL A 115 12.90 5.29 2.10
CA VAL A 115 13.01 6.44 3.00
C VAL A 115 12.07 7.56 2.58
N ALA A 116 11.99 7.83 1.28
CA ALA A 116 11.05 8.83 0.76
C ALA A 116 9.59 8.39 0.88
N ALA A 117 9.29 7.11 0.71
CA ALA A 117 7.95 6.56 0.85
C ALA A 117 7.43 6.65 2.28
N TRP A 118 8.28 6.59 3.30
CA TRP A 118 7.89 6.91 4.67
C TRP A 118 7.41 8.36 4.81
N LEU A 119 8.00 9.30 4.08
CA LEU A 119 7.70 10.73 4.20
C LEU A 119 6.58 11.20 3.27
N VAL A 120 6.53 10.65 2.05
CA VAL A 120 5.75 11.19 0.92
C VAL A 120 4.68 10.20 0.44
N TRP A 121 4.45 9.11 1.19
CA TRP A 121 3.63 7.96 0.79
C TRP A 121 4.26 7.17 -0.38
N PRO A 122 4.07 5.85 -0.47
CA PRO A 122 4.72 5.05 -1.53
C PRO A 122 4.39 5.52 -2.95
N SER A 123 3.12 5.74 -3.30
CA SER A 123 2.75 6.07 -4.68
C SER A 123 3.34 7.40 -5.18
N PRO A 124 3.27 8.52 -4.42
CA PRO A 124 3.88 9.78 -4.83
C PRO A 124 5.41 9.75 -4.74
N ALA A 125 5.99 9.09 -3.73
CA ALA A 125 7.46 8.93 -3.64
C ALA A 125 8.02 8.18 -4.85
N ILE A 126 7.36 7.10 -5.27
CA ILE A 126 7.75 6.31 -6.44
C ILE A 126 7.57 7.13 -7.72
N ALA A 127 6.49 7.90 -7.86
CA ALA A 127 6.32 8.76 -9.03
C ALA A 127 7.44 9.81 -9.13
N LEU A 128 7.72 10.52 -8.03
CA LEU A 128 8.71 11.58 -7.96
C LEU A 128 10.14 11.07 -8.19
N ILE A 129 10.51 9.98 -7.50
CA ILE A 129 11.88 9.46 -7.49
C ILE A 129 12.12 8.50 -8.65
N GLY A 130 11.11 7.71 -9.00
CA GLY A 130 11.17 6.77 -10.11
C GLY A 130 11.44 7.48 -11.42
N ALA A 131 10.78 8.61 -11.70
CA ALA A 131 11.05 9.39 -12.90
C ALA A 131 12.53 9.82 -13.06
N LEU A 132 13.21 10.06 -11.94
CA LEU A 132 14.59 10.56 -11.93
C LEU A 132 15.67 9.47 -11.82
N LEU A 133 15.48 8.49 -10.93
CA LEU A 133 16.49 7.47 -10.63
C LEU A 133 16.36 6.23 -11.51
N LEU A 134 15.16 5.91 -12.00
CA LEU A 134 14.94 4.73 -12.85
C LEU A 134 15.77 4.77 -14.13
N PRO A 135 15.83 5.88 -14.89
CA PRO A 135 16.67 5.94 -16.10
C PRO A 135 18.15 5.70 -15.77
N ALA A 136 18.64 6.31 -14.69
CA ALA A 136 20.02 6.15 -14.26
C ALA A 136 20.37 4.74 -13.77
N ALA A 137 19.42 4.06 -13.13
CA ALA A 137 19.60 2.67 -12.72
C ALA A 137 19.69 1.72 -13.92
N ILE A 138 18.87 1.97 -14.95
CA ILE A 138 18.91 1.21 -16.21
C ILE A 138 20.21 1.51 -16.97
N GLU A 139 20.65 2.77 -17.03
CA GLU A 139 21.96 3.17 -17.57
C GLU A 139 23.13 2.47 -16.85
N ALA A 140 23.00 2.23 -15.54
CA ALA A 140 23.98 1.48 -14.74
C ALA A 140 23.93 -0.04 -14.95
N GLY A 141 23.04 -0.54 -15.82
CA GLY A 141 22.93 -1.94 -16.21
C GLY A 141 21.92 -2.77 -15.41
N LEU A 142 21.09 -2.16 -14.56
CA LEU A 142 20.00 -2.88 -13.87
C LEU A 142 18.87 -3.17 -14.87
N PRO A 143 18.39 -4.44 -14.99
CA PRO A 143 17.25 -4.73 -15.86
C PRO A 143 16.00 -3.96 -15.41
N PRO A 144 15.15 -3.47 -16.33
CA PRO A 144 13.94 -2.72 -15.99
C PRO A 144 13.02 -3.46 -15.01
N MET A 145 12.93 -4.79 -15.13
CA MET A 145 12.17 -5.62 -14.20
C MET A 145 12.78 -5.61 -12.79
N GLY A 146 14.12 -5.69 -12.67
CA GLY A 146 14.81 -5.60 -11.39
C GLY A 146 14.61 -4.24 -10.72
N ALA A 147 14.59 -3.17 -11.51
CA ALA A 147 14.29 -1.84 -11.00
C ALA A 147 12.84 -1.72 -10.52
N ALA A 148 11.88 -2.25 -11.28
CA ALA A 148 10.47 -2.29 -10.87
C ALA A 148 10.27 -3.13 -9.58
N MET A 149 10.96 -4.26 -9.45
CA MET A 149 10.97 -5.08 -8.23
C MET A 149 11.54 -4.30 -7.04
N ALA A 150 12.69 -3.65 -7.21
CA ALA A 150 13.30 -2.84 -6.15
C ALA A 150 12.33 -1.75 -5.65
N ILE A 151 11.82 -0.93 -6.55
CA ILE A 151 10.90 0.15 -6.21
C ILE A 151 9.64 -0.38 -5.51
N SER A 152 9.10 -1.50 -5.99
CA SER A 152 7.89 -2.10 -5.43
C SER A 152 8.12 -2.69 -4.03
N MET A 153 9.20 -3.44 -3.84
CA MET A 153 9.47 -4.13 -2.58
C MET A 153 9.92 -3.18 -1.49
N PHE A 154 10.73 -2.18 -1.82
CA PHE A 154 11.16 -1.19 -0.85
C PHE A 154 10.04 -0.18 -0.54
N GLY A 155 9.33 0.32 -1.55
CA GLY A 155 8.27 1.31 -1.37
C GLY A 155 6.98 0.72 -0.82
N TYR A 156 6.39 -0.27 -1.48
CA TYR A 156 5.14 -0.89 -1.03
C TYR A 156 5.36 -2.05 -0.04
N GLY A 157 6.45 -2.81 -0.18
CA GLY A 157 6.73 -3.90 0.75
C GLY A 157 7.19 -3.41 2.12
N CYS A 158 8.36 -2.77 2.20
CA CYS A 158 8.93 -2.31 3.47
C CYS A 158 8.25 -1.06 4.01
N ALA A 159 8.18 0.02 3.21
CA ALA A 159 7.75 1.31 3.70
C ALA A 159 6.25 1.38 4.02
N LEU A 160 5.37 0.80 3.20
CA LEU A 160 3.92 0.79 3.49
C LEU A 160 3.55 -0.12 4.67
N THR A 161 4.24 -1.26 4.83
CA THR A 161 3.97 -2.19 5.95
C THR A 161 4.27 -1.56 7.30
N THR A 162 5.30 -0.70 7.35
CA THR A 162 5.72 -0.04 8.58
C THR A 162 5.06 1.31 8.78
N ASP A 163 5.05 2.14 7.72
CA ASP A 163 4.41 3.44 7.65
C ASP A 163 4.54 4.25 8.96
N PHE A 164 5.79 4.52 9.35
CA PHE A 164 6.11 5.08 10.66
C PHE A 164 5.60 6.52 10.86
N ILE A 165 5.45 7.27 9.77
CA ILE A 165 5.21 8.72 9.80
C ILE A 165 3.76 9.05 9.49
N ILE A 166 3.22 8.55 8.37
CA ILE A 166 1.85 8.86 7.94
C ILE A 166 0.84 7.99 8.71
N GLN A 167 1.22 6.75 9.00
CA GLN A 167 0.42 5.80 9.78
C GLN A 167 -0.98 5.54 9.18
N GLY A 168 -1.11 5.68 7.86
CA GLY A 168 -2.32 5.39 7.12
C GLY A 168 -2.69 3.91 7.18
N ALA A 169 -1.77 3.01 6.82
CA ALA A 169 -2.07 1.57 6.86
C ALA A 169 -2.16 1.01 8.30
N PRO A 170 -1.27 1.37 9.23
CA PRO A 170 -1.35 0.95 10.63
C PRO A 170 -2.63 1.41 11.34
N SER A 171 -3.13 2.62 11.07
CA SER A 171 -4.34 3.14 11.74
C SER A 171 -5.60 2.34 11.41
N ILE A 172 -5.76 1.91 10.15
CA ILE A 172 -6.89 1.06 9.73
C ILE A 172 -6.84 -0.28 10.47
N SER A 173 -5.66 -0.90 10.52
CA SER A 173 -5.46 -2.19 11.18
C SER A 173 -5.65 -2.10 12.69
N ALA A 174 -5.12 -1.03 13.32
CA ALA A 174 -5.26 -0.77 14.74
C ALA A 174 -6.72 -0.57 15.14
N LYS A 175 -7.48 0.18 14.33
CA LYS A 175 -8.91 0.40 14.55
C LYS A 175 -9.71 -0.90 14.46
N ALA A 176 -9.42 -1.75 13.46
CA ALA A 176 -10.06 -3.05 13.32
C ALA A 176 -9.75 -4.00 14.48
N ALA A 177 -8.53 -3.94 15.01
CA ALA A 177 -8.08 -4.77 16.13
C ALA A 177 -8.42 -4.20 17.53
N GLY A 178 -8.84 -2.93 17.62
CA GLY A 178 -9.15 -2.27 18.89
C GLY A 178 -7.93 -1.99 19.77
N ILE A 179 -6.73 -1.86 19.17
CA ILE A 179 -5.46 -1.62 19.87
C ILE A 179 -4.82 -0.30 19.43
N GLY A 180 -3.73 0.11 20.09
CA GLY A 180 -3.00 1.32 19.71
C GLY A 180 -2.28 1.17 18.37
N VAL A 181 -2.13 2.26 17.62
CA VAL A 181 -1.36 2.27 16.36
C VAL A 181 0.10 1.87 16.61
N SER A 182 0.68 2.32 17.72
CA SER A 182 2.04 1.96 18.15
C SER A 182 2.21 0.45 18.35
N ASP A 183 1.18 -0.25 18.81
CA ASP A 183 1.23 -1.70 19.04
C ASP A 183 1.27 -2.44 17.71
N VAL A 184 0.47 -2.00 16.74
CA VAL A 184 0.50 -2.54 15.36
C VAL A 184 1.87 -2.30 14.72
N ILE A 185 2.40 -1.09 14.80
CA ILE A 185 3.71 -0.77 14.23
C ILE A 185 4.80 -1.63 14.88
N SER A 186 4.81 -1.74 16.20
CA SER A 186 5.80 -2.53 16.93
C SER A 186 5.72 -4.01 16.57
N ALA A 187 4.52 -4.55 16.39
CA ALA A 187 4.31 -5.94 15.93
C ALA A 187 4.72 -6.15 14.47
N SER A 188 4.58 -5.13 13.61
CA SER A 188 4.96 -5.20 12.19
C SER A 188 6.46 -5.17 11.95
N ILE A 189 7.26 -4.55 12.83
CA ILE A 189 8.72 -4.40 12.62
C ILE A 189 9.44 -5.76 12.52
N PRO A 190 9.30 -6.70 13.47
CA PRO A 190 9.96 -8.00 13.36
C PRO A 190 9.55 -8.75 12.09
N LEU A 191 8.27 -8.68 11.73
CA LEU A 191 7.73 -9.35 10.55
C LEU A 191 8.30 -8.76 9.26
N MET A 192 8.36 -7.43 9.18
CA MET A 192 8.96 -6.71 8.05
C MET A 192 10.45 -7.03 7.93
N LEU A 193 11.21 -7.08 9.03
CA LEU A 193 12.63 -7.39 9.00
C LEU A 193 12.90 -8.80 8.48
N VAL A 194 12.15 -9.80 8.96
CA VAL A 194 12.27 -11.19 8.47
C VAL A 194 11.90 -11.25 6.99
N TRP A 195 10.80 -10.61 6.59
CA TRP A 195 10.40 -10.56 5.19
C TRP A 195 11.46 -9.88 4.32
N ALA A 196 11.97 -8.72 4.73
CA ALA A 196 12.97 -7.96 3.98
C ALA A 196 14.30 -8.72 3.86
N ALA A 197 14.73 -9.41 4.92
CA ALA A 197 15.95 -10.21 4.92
C ALA A 197 15.90 -11.40 3.94
N ILE A 198 14.71 -11.92 3.65
CA ILE A 198 14.53 -13.04 2.72
C ILE A 198 14.19 -12.52 1.31
N ALA A 199 13.19 -11.65 1.21
CA ALA A 199 12.61 -11.25 -0.06
C ALA A 199 13.51 -10.29 -0.85
N LEU A 200 14.17 -9.32 -0.19
CA LEU A 200 15.02 -8.34 -0.92
C LEU A 200 16.24 -9.00 -1.58
N PRO A 201 17.00 -9.89 -0.91
CA PRO A 201 18.07 -10.61 -1.58
C PRO A 201 17.58 -11.53 -2.69
N LEU A 202 16.47 -12.25 -2.49
CA LEU A 202 15.90 -13.12 -3.53
C LEU A 202 15.45 -12.34 -4.77
N ALA A 203 14.95 -11.11 -4.60
CA ALA A 203 14.56 -10.26 -5.72
C ALA A 203 15.74 -9.58 -6.42
N TYR A 204 16.89 -9.50 -5.76
CA TYR A 204 18.12 -9.01 -6.35
C TYR A 204 18.81 -10.06 -7.22
N MET A 205 18.76 -11.33 -6.81
CA MET A 205 19.31 -12.48 -7.55
C MET A 205 18.59 -12.72 -8.88
#